data_AF-A0A6V7HZP6-F1
#
_entry.id   AF-A0A6V7HZP6-F1
#
_cell.length_a   1.000
_cell.length_b   1.000
_cell.length_c   1.000
_cell.angle_alpha   90.00
_cell.angle_beta   90.00
_cell.angle_gamma   90.00
#
_symmetry.space_group_name_H-M   'P 1'
#
loop_
_entity.id
_entity.type
_entity.pdbx_description
1 polymer ?
#
loop_
_entity_poly.entity_id
_entity_poly.type
_entity_poly.pdbx_seq_one_letter_code
_entity_poly.pdbx_strand_id
1 'polypeptide(L)'
;EDNHQSRVWKIPKGLKSYRLNLYLVKDVYEVQDESGKVLERVEGWRDGLQSSNGIFRNVEHDWKMVYLCRTQRNPTGSVTWSLDLCNNTRINLFKLSATTATFQNALIKWKVEGITIEDKSMTLAVENSANFSTNELKCLKRINVTAELSGGSGDVSWQHAQLFRHSLDAVDECSMSIALEFTSYQ
;
A
#
# COMPACT_ATOMS: atom_id res chain seq x y z
N GLU A 1 7.30 14.42 18.70
CA GLU A 1 8.22 13.88 17.69
C GLU A 1 7.82 12.44 17.46
N ASP A 2 7.25 12.15 16.29
CA ASP A 2 6.66 10.84 15.95
C ASP A 2 7.82 9.93 15.47
N ASN A 3 8.25 9.01 16.32
CA ASN A 3 9.39 8.12 16.06
C ASN A 3 8.96 6.95 15.16
N HIS A 4 8.57 7.26 13.92
CA HIS A 4 8.19 6.25 12.92
C HIS A 4 9.43 5.46 12.49
N GLN A 5 9.48 4.17 12.82
CA GLN A 5 10.50 3.28 12.30
C GLN A 5 10.13 2.83 10.89
N SER A 6 10.92 3.24 9.90
CA SER A 6 10.75 2.84 8.51
C SER A 6 10.82 1.31 8.36
N ARG A 7 9.80 0.71 7.72
CA ARG A 7 9.77 -0.71 7.39
C ARG A 7 10.01 -0.99 5.91
N VAL A 8 10.82 -2.00 5.64
CA VAL A 8 10.96 -2.64 4.32
C VAL A 8 10.61 -4.12 4.46
N TRP A 9 9.63 -4.58 3.69
CA TRP A 9 9.13 -5.95 3.71
C TRP A 9 10.09 -6.87 2.95
N LYS A 10 10.74 -7.80 3.65
CA LYS A 10 11.69 -8.73 3.03
C LYS A 10 10.94 -9.94 2.49
N ILE A 11 11.09 -10.20 1.20
CA ILE A 11 10.43 -11.34 0.55
C ILE A 11 11.28 -12.60 0.75
N PRO A 12 10.73 -13.67 1.37
CA PRO A 12 11.44 -14.94 1.53
C PRO A 12 11.80 -15.59 0.19
N LYS A 13 12.89 -16.35 0.17
CA LYS A 13 13.28 -17.15 -1.00
C LYS A 13 12.37 -18.37 -1.17
N GLY A 14 12.18 -18.80 -2.41
CA GLY A 14 11.51 -20.06 -2.74
C GLY A 14 9.99 -20.01 -2.77
N LEU A 15 9.38 -18.84 -2.54
CA LEU A 15 7.94 -18.66 -2.67
C LEU A 15 7.51 -18.67 -4.14
N LYS A 16 6.32 -19.21 -4.41
CA LYS A 16 5.66 -19.06 -5.73
C LYS A 16 4.92 -17.73 -5.82
N SER A 17 4.34 -17.29 -4.72
CA SER A 17 3.74 -15.97 -4.61
C SER A 17 3.94 -15.37 -3.22
N TYR A 18 3.83 -14.05 -3.15
CA TYR A 18 3.88 -13.27 -1.94
C TYR A 18 2.72 -12.29 -1.96
N ARG A 19 1.96 -12.19 -0.87
CA ARG A 19 0.87 -11.23 -0.75
C ARG A 19 0.98 -10.46 0.56
N LEU A 20 1.09 -9.14 0.48
CA LEU A 20 0.97 -8.25 1.63
C LEU A 20 -0.45 -7.65 1.63
N ASN A 21 -1.22 -8.01 2.65
CA ASN A 21 -2.57 -7.48 2.88
C ASN A 21 -2.53 -6.44 4.01
N LEU A 22 -3.36 -5.40 3.90
CA LEU A 22 -3.72 -4.49 4.98
C LEU A 22 -5.22 -4.60 5.24
N TYR A 23 -5.59 -4.84 6.49
CA TYR A 23 -6.96 -4.79 6.98
C TYR A 23 -7.10 -3.58 7.91
N LEU A 24 -7.52 -2.42 7.39
CA LEU A 24 -7.47 -1.17 8.16
C LEU A 24 -8.43 -1.13 9.35
N VAL A 25 -9.55 -1.84 9.26
CA VAL A 25 -10.53 -1.95 10.37
C VAL A 25 -9.88 -2.61 11.59
N LYS A 26 -9.18 -3.73 11.37
CA LYS A 26 -8.37 -4.44 12.38
C LYS A 26 -7.01 -3.77 12.66
N ASP A 27 -6.65 -2.78 11.84
CA ASP A 27 -5.37 -2.07 11.87
C ASP A 27 -4.17 -3.03 11.84
N VAL A 28 -4.16 -3.95 10.86
CA VAL A 28 -3.15 -5.02 10.80
C VAL A 28 -2.73 -5.32 9.37
N TYR A 29 -1.45 -5.61 9.19
CA TYR A 29 -0.90 -6.23 7.99
C TYR A 29 -0.74 -7.74 8.17
N GLU A 30 -0.98 -8.48 7.09
CA GLU A 30 -0.69 -9.90 7.01
C GLU A 30 0.07 -10.20 5.71
N VAL A 31 1.16 -10.96 5.84
CA VAL A 31 1.89 -11.52 4.71
C VAL A 31 1.43 -12.96 4.52
N GLN A 32 1.06 -13.33 3.29
CA GLN A 32 0.58 -14.68 2.94
C GLN A 32 1.40 -15.28 1.80
N ASP A 33 1.60 -16.60 1.84
CA ASP A 33 2.16 -17.40 0.75
C ASP A 33 1.09 -17.88 -0.26
N GLU A 34 1.48 -18.73 -1.22
CA GLU A 34 0.57 -19.25 -2.25
C GLU A 34 -0.59 -20.10 -1.72
N SER A 35 -0.45 -20.67 -0.52
CA SER A 35 -1.48 -21.47 0.13
C SER A 35 -2.46 -20.62 0.95
N GLY A 36 -2.17 -19.32 1.09
CA GLY A 36 -2.88 -18.42 1.99
C GLY A 36 -2.40 -18.51 3.45
N LYS A 37 -1.33 -19.25 3.73
CA LYS A 37 -0.75 -19.33 5.08
C LYS A 37 -0.13 -17.99 5.44
N VAL A 38 -0.49 -17.46 6.61
CA VAL A 38 0.10 -16.24 7.16
C VAL A 38 1.55 -16.52 7.59
N LEU A 39 2.50 -15.78 7.03
CA LEU A 39 3.93 -15.85 7.30
C LEU A 39 4.38 -14.81 8.33
N GLU A 40 3.77 -13.62 8.29
CA GLU A 40 4.08 -12.50 9.18
C GLU A 40 2.81 -11.68 9.44
N ARG A 41 2.68 -11.13 10.65
CA ARG A 41 1.59 -10.24 11.05
C ARG A 41 2.18 -9.01 11.75
N VAL A 42 1.75 -7.81 11.37
CA VAL A 42 2.22 -6.54 11.94
C VAL A 42 1.01 -5.68 12.32
N GLU A 43 0.92 -5.31 13.59
CA GLU A 43 -0.14 -4.43 14.10
C GLU A 43 0.22 -2.96 13.82
N GLY A 44 -0.79 -2.15 13.55
CA GLY A 44 -0.64 -0.72 13.23
C GLY A 44 -0.34 -0.47 11.75
N TRP A 45 -1.22 0.31 11.08
CA TRP A 45 -1.03 0.69 9.68
C TRP A 45 0.27 1.46 9.44
N ARG A 46 0.75 2.22 10.43
CA ARG A 46 2.01 2.97 10.34
C ARG A 46 3.21 2.05 10.30
N ASP A 47 3.22 1.01 11.12
CA ASP A 47 4.39 0.12 11.31
C ASP A 47 4.70 -0.72 10.06
N GLY A 48 3.78 -0.77 9.10
CA GLY A 48 3.97 -1.37 7.76
C GLY A 48 4.63 -0.46 6.72
N LEU A 49 4.85 0.81 7.03
CA LEU A 49 5.25 1.83 6.04
C LEU A 49 6.76 2.07 6.02
N GLN A 50 7.30 2.21 4.81
CA GLN A 50 8.64 2.74 4.60
C GLN A 50 8.66 4.24 4.93
N SER A 51 7.63 4.98 4.51
CA SER A 51 7.47 6.38 4.87
C SER A 51 5.99 6.77 4.90
N SER A 52 5.68 7.76 5.72
CA SER A 52 4.41 8.47 5.71
C SER A 52 4.68 9.96 5.91
N ASN A 53 3.93 10.81 5.22
CA ASN A 53 4.00 12.25 5.39
C ASN A 53 2.60 12.83 5.38
N GLY A 54 2.22 13.52 6.45
CA GLY A 54 0.95 14.23 6.53
C GLY A 54 -0.29 13.34 6.39
N ILE A 55 -0.23 12.10 6.85
CA ILE A 55 -1.34 11.13 6.81
C ILE A 55 -1.68 10.68 8.24
N PHE A 56 -2.97 10.51 8.51
CA PHE A 56 -3.45 9.89 9.75
C PHE A 56 -4.66 8.99 9.48
N ARG A 57 -4.95 8.10 10.44
CA ARG A 57 -6.13 7.23 10.44
C ARG A 57 -7.28 7.95 11.13
N ASN A 58 -8.35 8.21 10.40
CA ASN A 58 -9.56 8.80 10.94
C ASN A 58 -10.61 7.72 11.24
N VAL A 59 -11.29 7.84 12.37
CA VAL A 59 -12.40 6.97 12.76
C VAL A 59 -13.62 7.85 13.02
N GLU A 60 -14.65 7.69 12.20
CA GLU A 60 -15.92 8.39 12.34
C GLU A 60 -16.91 7.47 13.04
N HIS A 61 -17.15 7.68 14.34
CA HIS A 61 -18.07 6.84 15.10
C HIS A 61 -19.53 7.01 14.66
N ASP A 62 -19.95 8.24 14.33
CA ASP A 62 -21.33 8.52 13.89
C ASP A 62 -21.66 7.84 12.55
N TRP A 63 -20.70 7.81 11.63
CA TRP A 63 -20.83 7.17 10.32
C TRP A 63 -20.39 5.72 10.30
N LYS A 64 -19.82 5.22 11.41
CA LYS A 64 -19.16 3.93 11.52
C LYS A 64 -18.15 3.68 10.41
N MET A 65 -17.26 4.63 10.15
CA MET A 65 -16.29 4.55 9.05
C MET A 65 -14.85 4.70 9.56
N VAL A 66 -13.92 4.05 8.86
CA VAL A 66 -12.48 4.21 9.04
C VAL A 66 -11.78 4.41 7.70
N TYR A 67 -10.76 5.26 7.65
CA TYR A 67 -9.95 5.50 6.48
C TYR A 67 -8.63 6.19 6.85
N LEU A 68 -7.67 6.20 5.92
CA LEU A 68 -6.52 7.10 5.98
C LEU A 68 -6.77 8.33 5.12
N CYS A 69 -6.42 9.50 5.64
CA CYS A 69 -6.55 10.78 4.93
C CYS A 69 -5.44 11.74 5.34
N ARG A 70 -5.40 12.92 4.73
CA ARG A 70 -4.41 13.94 5.09
C ARG A 70 -4.65 14.44 6.51
N THR A 71 -3.59 14.72 7.25
CA THR A 71 -3.68 15.48 8.50
C THR A 71 -4.29 16.86 8.21
N GLN A 72 -5.07 17.39 9.14
CA GLN A 72 -5.69 18.72 8.99
C GLN A 72 -4.65 19.78 8.60
N ARG A 73 -5.04 20.68 7.69
CA ARG A 73 -4.22 21.77 7.13
C ARG A 73 -3.06 21.33 6.21
N ASN A 74 -2.77 20.04 6.06
CA ASN A 74 -1.77 19.61 5.09
C ASN A 74 -2.36 19.61 3.67
N PRO A 75 -1.75 20.33 2.71
CA PRO A 75 -2.23 20.39 1.33
C PRO A 75 -1.94 19.10 0.55
N THR A 76 -1.06 18.25 1.06
CA THR A 76 -0.75 16.94 0.47
C THR A 76 -0.49 15.93 1.57
N GLY A 77 -0.59 14.65 1.25
CA GLY A 77 -0.11 13.58 2.11
C GLY A 77 0.35 12.40 1.26
N SER A 78 1.24 11.58 1.81
CA SER A 78 1.73 10.39 1.12
C SER A 78 2.02 9.24 2.07
N VAL A 79 1.90 8.02 1.54
CA VAL A 79 2.33 6.77 2.18
C VAL A 79 3.09 5.93 1.17
N THR A 80 4.16 5.28 1.62
CA THR A 80 4.97 4.37 0.79
C THR A 80 5.16 3.05 1.51
N TRP A 81 4.83 1.95 0.82
CA TRP A 81 5.25 0.60 1.18
C TRP A 81 6.47 0.21 0.35
N SER A 82 7.44 -0.46 0.96
CA SER A 82 8.66 -0.90 0.28
C SER A 82 8.87 -2.40 0.47
N LEU A 83 9.13 -3.11 -0.63
CA LEU A 83 9.39 -4.54 -0.65
C LEU A 83 10.81 -4.80 -1.15
N ASP A 84 11.61 -5.49 -0.35
CA ASP A 84 12.97 -5.93 -0.69
C ASP A 84 12.90 -7.33 -1.30
N LEU A 85 13.33 -7.43 -2.55
CA LEU A 85 13.40 -8.69 -3.28
C LEU A 85 14.74 -9.34 -2.99
N CYS A 86 14.72 -10.64 -2.71
CA CYS A 86 15.96 -11.40 -2.66
C CYS A 86 16.66 -11.34 -4.02
N ASN A 87 18.00 -11.22 -4.02
CA ASN A 87 18.82 -11.30 -5.22
C ASN A 87 18.42 -12.53 -6.07
N ASN A 88 18.22 -12.31 -7.37
CA ASN A 88 17.74 -13.30 -8.36
C ASN A 88 16.24 -13.63 -8.32
N THR A 89 15.40 -12.87 -7.61
CA THR A 89 13.95 -13.08 -7.68
C THR A 89 13.39 -12.46 -8.97
N ARG A 90 12.82 -13.28 -9.84
CA ARG A 90 12.13 -12.79 -11.05
C ARG A 90 10.63 -12.72 -10.79
N ILE A 91 10.10 -11.50 -10.82
CA ILE A 91 8.66 -11.26 -10.76
C ILE A 91 8.10 -11.53 -12.16
N ASN A 92 7.08 -12.40 -12.21
CA ASN A 92 6.27 -12.64 -13.40
C ASN A 92 5.13 -11.63 -13.48
N LEU A 93 4.48 -11.36 -12.34
CA LEU A 93 3.30 -10.50 -12.27
C LEU A 93 3.28 -9.75 -10.93
N PHE A 94 3.11 -8.44 -11.01
CA PHE A 94 2.77 -7.58 -9.89
C PHE A 94 1.28 -7.27 -9.94
N LYS A 95 0.60 -7.28 -8.80
CA LYS A 95 -0.79 -6.85 -8.65
C LYS A 95 -0.95 -5.90 -7.46
N LEU A 96 -1.76 -4.87 -7.65
CA LEU A 96 -2.22 -3.98 -6.59
C LEU A 96 -3.76 -3.93 -6.64
N SER A 97 -4.37 -4.16 -5.49
CA SER A 97 -5.77 -3.84 -5.24
C SER A 97 -5.85 -2.99 -3.98
N ALA A 98 -6.52 -1.85 -4.04
CA ALA A 98 -6.64 -0.89 -2.96
C ALA A 98 -7.97 -0.15 -3.05
N THR A 99 -8.73 -0.20 -1.96
CA THR A 99 -9.97 0.56 -1.79
C THR A 99 -9.64 2.04 -1.61
N THR A 100 -10.26 2.92 -2.40
CA THR A 100 -10.10 4.37 -2.26
C THR A 100 -11.42 5.08 -2.49
N ALA A 101 -11.57 6.27 -1.91
CA ALA A 101 -12.71 7.16 -2.14
C ALA A 101 -12.22 8.61 -2.26
N THR A 102 -12.74 9.33 -3.25
CA THR A 102 -12.51 10.77 -3.42
C THR A 102 -13.82 11.53 -3.42
N PHE A 103 -13.78 12.74 -2.87
CA PHE A 103 -14.91 13.66 -2.81
C PHE A 103 -14.48 15.03 -3.33
N GLN A 104 -15.42 15.80 -3.88
CA GLN A 104 -15.12 17.10 -4.50
C GLN A 104 -14.01 16.96 -5.57
N ASN A 105 -13.07 17.89 -5.61
CA ASN A 105 -11.89 17.92 -6.47
C ASN A 105 -10.66 17.24 -5.83
N ALA A 106 -10.86 16.27 -4.93
CA ALA A 106 -9.75 15.53 -4.33
C ALA A 106 -9.19 14.48 -5.29
N LEU A 107 -7.89 14.19 -5.14
CA LEU A 107 -7.15 13.31 -6.02
C LEU A 107 -6.30 12.34 -5.21
N ILE A 108 -6.28 11.08 -5.63
CA ILE A 108 -5.36 10.06 -5.15
C ILE A 108 -4.57 9.57 -6.35
N LYS A 109 -3.25 9.73 -6.31
CA LYS A 109 -2.34 9.22 -7.34
C LYS A 109 -1.55 8.05 -6.78
N TRP A 110 -1.58 6.94 -7.49
CA TRP A 110 -0.81 5.75 -7.14
C TRP A 110 0.34 5.58 -8.13
N LYS A 111 1.50 5.17 -7.61
CA LYS A 111 2.66 4.82 -8.42
C LYS A 111 3.36 3.58 -7.86
N VAL A 112 3.95 2.82 -8.76
CA VAL A 112 4.81 1.68 -8.43
C VAL A 112 6.18 1.94 -9.03
N GLU A 113 7.19 2.02 -8.18
CA GLU A 113 8.58 2.18 -8.57
C GLU A 113 9.32 0.86 -8.40
N GLY A 114 9.97 0.39 -9.47
CA GLY A 114 10.91 -0.72 -9.42
C GLY A 114 12.34 -0.21 -9.45
N ILE A 115 13.18 -0.67 -8.52
CA ILE A 115 14.61 -0.38 -8.47
C ILE A 115 15.39 -1.65 -8.82
N THR A 116 16.25 -1.56 -9.83
CA THR A 116 17.08 -2.68 -10.30
C THR A 116 18.33 -2.88 -9.43
N ILE A 117 19.01 -4.01 -9.63
CA ILE A 117 20.29 -4.30 -8.95
C ILE A 117 21.34 -3.21 -9.23
N GLU A 118 21.31 -2.61 -10.43
CA GLU A 118 22.19 -1.51 -10.87
C GLU A 118 21.74 -0.11 -10.39
N ASP A 119 20.80 -0.02 -9.44
CA ASP A 119 20.26 1.25 -8.93
C ASP A 119 19.54 2.12 -9.97
N LYS A 120 19.06 1.52 -11.07
CA LYS A 120 18.17 2.19 -12.02
C LYS A 120 16.72 2.06 -11.53
N SER A 121 15.96 3.15 -11.61
CA SER A 121 14.54 3.19 -11.25
C SER A 121 13.65 3.27 -12.47
N MET A 122 12.54 2.52 -12.46
CA MET A 122 11.41 2.72 -13.37
C MET A 122 10.16 2.99 -12.55
N THR A 123 9.30 3.91 -12.98
CA THR A 123 8.04 4.23 -12.29
C THR A 123 6.87 4.03 -13.24
N LEU A 124 5.85 3.32 -12.75
CA LEU A 124 4.59 3.10 -13.43
C LEU A 124 3.50 3.86 -12.68
N ALA A 125 2.70 4.65 -13.39
CA ALA A 125 1.47 5.21 -12.85
C ALA A 125 0.42 4.09 -12.74
N VAL A 126 -0.35 4.10 -11.65
CA VAL A 126 -1.44 3.15 -11.45
C VAL A 126 -2.76 3.88 -11.74
N GLU A 127 -3.36 3.57 -12.88
CA GLU A 127 -4.60 4.22 -13.33
C GLU A 127 -5.83 3.77 -12.54
N ASN A 128 -5.88 2.49 -12.16
CA ASN A 128 -6.97 1.92 -11.38
C ASN A 128 -6.42 1.10 -10.20
N SER A 129 -6.38 1.70 -9.02
CA SER A 129 -5.86 1.04 -7.82
C SER A 129 -6.70 -0.15 -7.36
N ALA A 130 -7.97 -0.27 -7.75
CA ALA A 130 -8.82 -1.38 -7.36
C ALA A 130 -8.43 -2.69 -8.06
N ASN A 131 -7.84 -2.60 -9.26
CA ASN A 131 -7.41 -3.75 -10.05
C ASN A 131 -6.27 -3.38 -11.01
N PHE A 132 -5.08 -3.19 -10.46
CA PHE A 132 -3.87 -2.93 -11.24
C PHE A 132 -3.01 -4.19 -11.33
N SER A 133 -2.46 -4.44 -12.51
CA SER A 133 -1.45 -5.49 -12.69
C SER A 133 -0.46 -5.14 -13.79
N THR A 134 0.79 -5.59 -13.66
CA THR A 134 1.84 -5.37 -14.66
C THR A 134 2.89 -6.47 -14.60
N ASN A 135 3.49 -6.77 -15.75
CA ASN A 135 4.64 -7.68 -15.90
C ASN A 135 5.93 -6.92 -16.29
N GLU A 136 5.92 -5.59 -16.24
CA GLU A 136 7.05 -4.74 -16.62
C GLU A 136 8.16 -4.70 -15.56
N LEU A 137 7.81 -5.01 -14.31
CA LEU A 137 8.72 -5.03 -13.16
C LEU A 137 9.64 -6.27 -13.19
N LYS A 138 10.76 -6.18 -13.92
CA LYS A 138 11.72 -7.28 -14.10
C LYS A 138 13.09 -6.95 -13.47
N CYS A 139 13.76 -7.98 -12.94
CA CYS A 139 15.13 -7.88 -12.41
C CYS A 139 15.31 -6.78 -11.34
N LEU A 140 14.38 -6.72 -10.40
CA LEU A 140 14.34 -5.70 -9.35
C LEU A 140 14.97 -6.21 -8.06
N LYS A 141 15.63 -5.32 -7.32
CA LYS A 141 16.00 -5.53 -5.91
C LYS A 141 14.97 -4.94 -4.94
N ARG A 142 14.19 -3.95 -5.39
CA ARG A 142 13.18 -3.29 -4.55
C ARG A 142 11.99 -2.82 -5.36
N ILE A 143 10.83 -2.85 -4.72
CA ILE A 143 9.60 -2.22 -5.21
C ILE A 143 9.10 -1.25 -4.15
N ASN A 144 8.79 -0.02 -4.57
CA ASN A 144 8.06 0.95 -3.75
C ASN A 144 6.66 1.15 -4.33
N VAL A 145 5.65 1.07 -3.48
CA VAL A 145 4.26 1.40 -3.83
C VAL A 145 3.88 2.65 -3.06
N THR A 146 3.49 3.71 -3.75
CA THR A 146 3.20 5.01 -3.12
C THR A 146 1.81 5.49 -3.51
N ALA A 147 1.07 5.99 -2.51
CA ALA A 147 -0.16 6.75 -2.71
C ALA A 147 0.05 8.20 -2.28
N GLU A 148 -0.36 9.15 -3.13
CA GLU A 148 -0.28 10.60 -2.89
C GLU A 148 -1.69 11.19 -2.89
N LEU A 149 -2.05 11.88 -1.81
CA LEU A 149 -3.35 12.50 -1.58
C LEU A 149 -3.24 14.01 -1.74
N SER A 150 -4.18 14.62 -2.47
CA SER A 150 -4.20 16.06 -2.73
C SER A 150 -5.61 16.57 -3.07
N GLY A 151 -5.74 17.88 -3.36
CA GLY A 151 -7.00 18.50 -3.77
C GLY A 151 -7.99 18.69 -2.62
N GLY A 152 -9.28 18.61 -2.92
CA GLY A 152 -10.35 18.90 -1.96
C GLY A 152 -10.62 20.41 -1.82
N SER A 153 -11.66 20.75 -1.05
CA SER A 153 -12.17 22.13 -0.94
C SER A 153 -12.65 22.42 0.48
N GLY A 154 -12.50 23.66 0.93
CA GLY A 154 -12.92 24.13 2.25
C GLY A 154 -12.10 23.57 3.42
N ASP A 155 -12.58 23.84 4.64
CA ASP A 155 -11.88 23.53 5.89
C ASP A 155 -11.75 22.02 6.17
N VAL A 156 -12.60 21.22 5.53
CA VAL A 156 -12.62 19.76 5.62
C VAL A 156 -11.93 19.07 4.44
N SER A 157 -11.24 19.82 3.57
CA SER A 157 -10.55 19.27 2.40
C SER A 157 -9.60 18.11 2.72
N TRP A 158 -9.01 18.09 3.91
CA TRP A 158 -8.09 17.05 4.39
C TRP A 158 -8.69 15.64 4.32
N GLN A 159 -10.01 15.49 4.50
CA GLN A 159 -10.72 14.20 4.48
C GLN A 159 -11.31 13.83 3.12
N HIS A 160 -11.17 14.66 2.09
CA HIS A 160 -11.82 14.41 0.79
C HIS A 160 -11.10 13.34 -0.06
N ALA A 161 -9.82 13.08 0.18
CA ALA A 161 -9.11 11.92 -0.37
C ALA A 161 -8.94 10.89 0.75
N GLN A 162 -9.49 9.70 0.54
CA GLN A 162 -9.55 8.65 1.55
C GLN A 162 -8.96 7.36 0.98
N LEU A 163 -7.89 6.87 1.58
CA LEU A 163 -7.45 5.49 1.36
C LEU A 163 -8.23 4.59 2.29
N PHE A 164 -8.60 3.41 1.80
CA PHE A 164 -9.08 2.30 2.62
C PHE A 164 -10.36 2.64 3.41
N ARG A 165 -11.29 3.38 2.80
CA ARG A 165 -12.59 3.69 3.40
C ARG A 165 -13.41 2.42 3.55
N HIS A 166 -13.59 1.98 4.79
CA HIS A 166 -14.42 0.83 5.14
C HIS A 166 -15.37 1.16 6.29
N SER A 167 -16.48 0.43 6.35
CA SER A 167 -17.31 0.36 7.54
C SER A 167 -16.51 -0.27 8.69
N LEU A 168 -16.76 0.18 9.93
CA LEU A 168 -16.19 -0.46 11.13
C LEU A 168 -16.68 -1.90 11.32
N ASP A 169 -17.80 -2.28 10.70
CA ASP A 169 -18.34 -3.64 10.74
C ASP A 169 -17.65 -4.57 9.71
N ALA A 170 -16.89 -4.02 8.76
CA ALA A 170 -16.24 -4.76 7.68
C ALA A 170 -14.86 -5.32 8.08
N VAL A 171 -14.79 -6.01 9.21
CA VAL A 171 -13.52 -6.41 9.86
C VAL A 171 -12.65 -7.36 9.02
N ASP A 172 -13.26 -8.12 8.12
CA ASP A 172 -12.57 -9.10 7.27
C ASP A 172 -12.30 -8.60 5.85
N GLU A 173 -12.74 -7.38 5.51
CA GLU A 173 -12.49 -6.79 4.20
C GLU A 173 -11.04 -6.32 4.09
N CYS A 174 -10.32 -6.86 3.11
CA CYS A 174 -8.96 -6.43 2.79
C CYS A 174 -9.00 -5.05 2.16
N SER A 175 -8.29 -4.09 2.77
CA SER A 175 -8.25 -2.70 2.31
C SER A 175 -7.21 -2.47 1.21
N MET A 176 -6.09 -3.19 1.28
CA MET A 176 -5.02 -3.17 0.28
C MET A 176 -4.39 -4.54 0.17
N SER A 177 -4.14 -4.99 -1.05
CA SER A 177 -3.36 -6.19 -1.36
C SER A 177 -2.28 -5.83 -2.39
N ILE A 178 -1.01 -5.99 -2.02
CA ILE A 178 0.15 -6.00 -2.93
C ILE A 178 0.55 -7.46 -3.12
N ALA A 179 0.41 -7.98 -4.34
CA ALA A 179 0.74 -9.37 -4.65
C ALA A 179 1.81 -9.48 -5.73
N LEU A 180 2.73 -10.41 -5.52
CA LEU A 180 3.79 -10.77 -6.44
C LEU A 180 3.66 -12.25 -6.78
N GLU A 181 3.72 -12.56 -8.08
CA GLU A 181 3.88 -13.93 -8.57
C GLU A 181 5.30 -14.05 -9.13
N PHE A 182 6.01 -15.07 -8.71
CA PHE A 182 7.39 -15.31 -9.13
C PHE A 182 7.45 -16.33 -10.24
N THR A 183 8.46 -16.22 -11.11
CA THR A 183 8.73 -17.27 -12.09
C THR A 183 9.34 -18.47 -11.36
N SER A 184 8.70 -19.65 -11.46
CA SER A 184 9.30 -20.91 -11.03
C SER A 184 10.60 -21.12 -11.80
N TYR A 185 11.72 -21.29 -11.10
CA TYR A 185 12.92 -21.87 -11.71
C TYR A 185 12.66 -23.36 -11.85
N GLN A 186 12.62 -23.86 -13.09
CA GLN A 186 12.79 -25.29 -13.38
C GLN A 186 14.26 -25.65 -13.29
#